data_AF-A0A5C7B2E5-F1
#
_entry.id   AF-A0A5C7B2E5-F1
#
_cell.length_a   1.000
_cell.length_b   1.000
_cell.length_c   1.000
_cell.angle_alpha   90.00
_cell.angle_beta   90.00
_cell.angle_gamma   90.00
#
_symmetry.space_group_name_H-M   'P 1'
#
loop_
_entity.id
_entity.type
_entity.pdbx_description
1 polymer ?
#
loop_
_entity_poly.entity_id
_entity_poly.type
_entity_poly.pdbx_seq_one_letter_code
_entity_poly.pdbx_strand_id
1 'polypeptide(L)'
;MSKKENISVVWLKRDLRLHDNEAIYNALQSGNRVLFMFVFENLLLQDAHYSKRHWNFIKQSIQDLNEDLKHYNTQVFCATGEIFAIFNQLLTNFDVTQVFSHQETGLQVTFNRDKEFARYCRNNSIEWIENINNGVLRGLLNREDWFDKWERYMYLPQIPFEASSENFISIDEIQNISKYFHITDLSTEKDVNFQYGGTKMAWKYADSFFNERYEKYMFHISKPEASRSSCSRLSPYIAWGNVSIRTVFQKAKEVKAQSKNKRHLSAFISRLRWQAHFIQKFEMESTMENASVNKGYHKLKKSISETYKTAWETGYTGFPLVDASMRCLAQTGYINFRMRAMLVSFFTHILWQPWQEATHHLSRLFLDFEPGIHFPQLQMQAGETGINNLRIYNPVKNGQEHDPDAVFIKKWVPELAHLPVPFIHEPYLLTPLEQQFNNCIIGEDYPAPIVDIKENRKRASDILWNMKKDPEVRRESYRILKKHTIDNRSRMLRDE
;
A
#
# COMPACT_ATOMS: atom_id res chain seq x y z
N MET A 1 44.74 -15.75 -12.64
CA MET A 1 43.59 -15.07 -12.01
C MET A 1 43.14 -15.95 -10.86
N SER A 2 43.02 -15.44 -9.64
CA SER A 2 42.43 -16.24 -8.55
C SER A 2 41.01 -16.62 -8.96
N LYS A 3 40.61 -17.87 -8.66
CA LYS A 3 39.25 -18.32 -8.90
C LYS A 3 38.32 -17.46 -8.04
N LYS A 4 37.38 -16.74 -8.66
CA LYS A 4 36.35 -15.99 -7.92
C LYS A 4 35.50 -16.99 -7.15
N GLU A 5 35.09 -16.61 -5.95
CA GLU A 5 34.16 -17.41 -5.16
C GLU A 5 32.78 -17.41 -5.83
N ASN A 6 32.12 -18.57 -5.84
CA ASN A 6 30.76 -18.70 -6.33
C ASN A 6 29.77 -18.34 -5.22
N ILE A 7 28.86 -17.43 -5.51
CA ILE A 7 27.88 -16.93 -4.54
C ILE A 7 26.47 -16.94 -5.13
N SER A 8 25.49 -17.01 -4.23
CA SER A 8 24.08 -16.74 -4.51
C SER A 8 23.70 -15.37 -3.94
N VAL A 9 22.90 -14.59 -4.69
CA VAL A 9 22.40 -13.30 -4.21
C VAL A 9 20.90 -13.41 -3.91
N VAL A 10 20.47 -13.01 -2.71
CA VAL A 10 19.05 -12.74 -2.46
C VAL A 10 18.81 -11.26 -2.65
N TRP A 11 18.05 -10.93 -3.70
CA TRP A 11 17.64 -9.57 -3.98
C TRP A 11 16.31 -9.27 -3.27
N LEU A 12 16.44 -8.63 -2.11
CA LEU A 12 15.31 -8.16 -1.32
C LEU A 12 14.68 -6.93 -1.98
N LYS A 13 13.34 -6.94 -2.07
CA LYS A 13 12.51 -5.86 -2.63
C LYS A 13 11.43 -5.46 -1.63
N ARG A 14 10.30 -6.17 -1.61
CA ARG A 14 9.13 -5.89 -0.76
C ARG A 14 8.83 -7.08 0.16
N ASP A 15 9.90 -7.63 0.72
CA ASP A 15 9.99 -8.89 1.47
C ASP A 15 11.06 -8.80 2.56
N LEU A 16 11.15 -7.66 3.25
CA LEU A 16 12.16 -7.33 4.26
C LEU A 16 11.96 -8.08 5.60
N ARG A 17 12.09 -9.42 5.55
CA ARG A 17 11.97 -10.36 6.67
C ARG A 17 12.82 -11.61 6.44
N LEU A 18 13.22 -12.28 7.53
CA LEU A 18 13.92 -13.57 7.49
C LEU A 18 12.96 -14.76 7.48
N HIS A 19 11.96 -14.73 8.37
CA HIS A 19 11.00 -15.82 8.52
C HIS A 19 9.97 -15.81 7.39
N ASP A 20 9.52 -17.00 7.03
CA ASP A 20 8.54 -17.22 5.97
C ASP A 20 8.95 -16.57 4.64
N ASN A 21 10.25 -16.62 4.31
CA ASN A 21 10.84 -16.04 3.11
C ASN A 21 11.41 -17.16 2.22
N GLU A 22 10.69 -17.50 1.15
CA GLU A 22 11.03 -18.62 0.27
C GLU A 22 12.28 -18.35 -0.56
N ALA A 23 12.53 -17.10 -0.96
CA ALA A 23 13.74 -16.70 -1.68
C ALA A 23 15.00 -16.89 -0.83
N ILE A 24 14.96 -16.48 0.45
CA ILE A 24 16.05 -16.72 1.40
C ILE A 24 16.24 -18.23 1.62
N TYR A 25 15.16 -18.96 1.88
CA TYR A 25 15.23 -20.40 2.11
C TYR A 25 15.90 -21.13 0.93
N ASN A 26 15.45 -20.87 -0.30
CA ASN A 26 16.01 -21.52 -1.49
C ASN A 26 17.48 -21.13 -1.71
N ALA A 27 17.86 -19.88 -1.44
CA ALA A 27 19.25 -19.45 -1.53
C ALA A 27 20.14 -20.20 -0.54
N LEU A 28 19.69 -20.43 0.70
CA LEU A 28 20.42 -21.20 1.71
C LEU A 28 20.56 -22.68 1.34
N GLN A 29 19.62 -23.23 0.57
CA GLN A 29 19.68 -24.61 0.05
C GLN A 29 20.54 -24.74 -1.23
N SER A 30 21.03 -23.64 -1.81
CA SER A 30 21.81 -23.68 -3.06
C SER A 30 23.21 -24.29 -2.90
N GLY A 31 23.73 -24.36 -1.67
CA GLY A 31 25.10 -24.79 -1.37
C GLY A 31 26.16 -23.71 -1.59
N ASN A 32 25.79 -22.54 -2.12
CA ASN A 32 26.67 -21.37 -2.21
C ASN A 32 26.50 -20.46 -1.00
N ARG A 33 27.53 -19.66 -0.69
CA ARG A 33 27.38 -18.57 0.27
C ARG A 33 26.45 -17.49 -0.28
N VAL A 34 25.64 -16.93 0.60
CA VAL A 34 24.56 -16.02 0.27
C VAL A 34 24.93 -14.58 0.60
N LEU A 35 24.71 -13.69 -0.35
CA LEU A 35 24.73 -12.24 -0.14
C LEU A 35 23.29 -11.71 -0.15
N PHE A 36 22.84 -11.16 0.97
CA PHE A 36 21.60 -10.39 1.00
C PHE A 36 21.85 -9.00 0.44
N MET A 37 21.03 -8.59 -0.53
CA MET A 37 21.19 -7.31 -1.20
C MET A 37 19.86 -6.55 -1.28
N PHE A 38 19.91 -5.26 -1.01
CA PHE A 38 18.83 -4.32 -1.31
C PHE A 38 19.40 -3.14 -2.10
N VAL A 39 18.76 -2.80 -3.22
CA VAL A 39 19.20 -1.69 -4.07
C VAL A 39 18.18 -0.55 -4.00
N PHE A 40 18.64 0.63 -3.57
CA PHE A 40 17.87 1.86 -3.66
C PHE A 40 18.00 2.40 -5.10
N GLU A 41 17.12 1.92 -5.97
CA GLU A 41 17.20 2.18 -7.40
C GLU A 41 16.80 3.62 -7.75
N ASN A 42 17.60 4.30 -8.58
CA ASN A 42 17.31 5.68 -8.98
C ASN A 42 15.95 5.82 -9.65
N LEU A 43 15.55 4.81 -10.45
CA LEU A 43 14.25 4.78 -11.11
C LEU A 43 13.08 4.91 -10.12
N LEU A 44 13.22 4.38 -8.89
CA LEU A 44 12.19 4.51 -7.86
C LEU A 44 12.41 5.75 -7.00
N LEU A 45 13.66 6.12 -6.71
CA LEU A 45 13.99 7.34 -5.96
C LEU A 45 13.47 8.60 -6.67
N GLN A 46 13.40 8.57 -8.00
CA GLN A 46 12.91 9.65 -8.85
C GLN A 46 11.41 9.53 -9.21
N ASP A 47 10.76 8.42 -8.86
CA ASP A 47 9.35 8.19 -9.19
C ASP A 47 8.42 8.97 -8.24
N ALA A 48 7.48 9.71 -8.83
CA ALA A 48 6.57 10.61 -8.11
C ALA A 48 5.59 9.90 -7.16
N HIS A 49 5.46 8.57 -7.22
CA HIS A 49 4.64 7.80 -6.28
C HIS A 49 5.34 7.56 -4.93
N TYR A 50 6.67 7.69 -4.87
CA TYR A 50 7.42 7.47 -3.64
C TYR A 50 7.86 8.80 -3.00
N SER A 51 8.20 8.77 -1.71
CA SER A 51 8.73 9.92 -0.99
C SER A 51 9.67 9.45 0.12
N LYS A 52 10.35 10.41 0.78
CA LYS A 52 11.26 10.15 1.91
C LYS A 52 10.65 9.25 2.99
N ARG A 53 9.33 9.28 3.20
CA ARG A 53 8.66 8.43 4.22
C ARG A 53 8.78 6.94 3.92
N HIS A 54 8.67 6.54 2.65
CA HIS A 54 8.82 5.14 2.24
C HIS A 54 10.26 4.68 2.39
N TRP A 55 11.19 5.51 1.90
CA TRP A 55 12.62 5.20 2.00
C TRP A 55 13.10 5.12 3.44
N ASN A 56 12.63 6.00 4.33
CA ASN A 56 12.90 5.90 5.75
C ASN A 56 12.33 4.61 6.35
N PHE A 57 11.09 4.24 6.04
CA PHE A 57 10.49 3.00 6.53
C PHE A 57 11.27 1.75 6.08
N ILE A 58 11.73 1.72 4.84
CA ILE A 58 12.59 0.66 4.28
C ILE A 58 13.94 0.62 4.99
N LYS A 59 14.61 1.77 5.16
CA LYS A 59 15.89 1.86 5.89
C LYS A 59 15.75 1.32 7.32
N GLN A 60 14.72 1.74 8.04
CA GLN A 60 14.41 1.26 9.40
C GLN A 60 14.16 -0.26 9.41
N SER A 61 13.45 -0.77 8.40
CA SER A 61 13.23 -2.20 8.23
C SER A 61 14.51 -2.99 8.02
N ILE A 62 15.45 -2.47 7.23
CA ILE A 62 16.75 -3.09 7.01
C ILE A 62 17.61 -3.01 8.27
N GLN A 63 17.55 -1.90 9.02
CA GLN A 63 18.25 -1.79 10.30
C GLN A 63 17.77 -2.86 11.29
N ASP A 64 16.45 -3.04 11.44
CA ASP A 64 15.84 -4.10 12.25
C ASP A 64 16.31 -5.49 11.80
N LEU A 65 16.35 -5.73 10.49
CA LEU A 65 16.85 -6.98 9.90
C LEU A 65 18.33 -7.22 10.19
N ASN A 66 19.15 -6.17 10.07
CA ASN A 66 20.59 -6.24 10.33
C ASN A 66 20.92 -6.47 11.81
N GLU A 67 20.05 -6.09 12.74
CA GLU A 67 20.24 -6.47 14.16
C GLU A 67 20.19 -7.98 14.33
N ASP A 68 19.26 -8.66 13.66
CA ASP A 68 19.12 -10.12 13.75
C ASP A 68 20.23 -10.83 12.97
N LEU A 69 20.68 -10.26 11.84
CA LEU A 69 21.73 -10.83 11.00
C LEU A 69 23.14 -10.78 11.61
N LYS A 70 23.41 -9.90 12.57
CA LYS A 70 24.70 -9.82 13.28
C LYS A 70 25.09 -11.16 13.90
N HIS A 71 24.12 -11.95 14.37
CA HIS A 71 24.36 -13.27 14.96
C HIS A 71 24.96 -14.29 13.95
N TYR A 72 24.78 -14.05 12.66
CA TYR A 72 25.29 -14.88 11.57
C TYR A 72 26.51 -14.25 10.88
N ASN A 73 27.12 -13.23 11.50
CA ASN A 73 28.25 -12.48 10.94
C ASN A 73 27.97 -11.94 9.52
N THR A 74 26.73 -11.51 9.25
CA THR A 74 26.35 -10.94 7.94
C THR A 74 25.45 -9.73 8.12
N GLN A 75 25.13 -9.07 7.01
CA GLN A 75 24.20 -7.95 6.93
C GLN A 75 23.65 -7.83 5.51
N VAL A 76 22.57 -7.07 5.35
CA VAL A 76 22.11 -6.67 4.01
C VAL A 76 23.10 -5.67 3.41
N PHE A 77 23.63 -6.01 2.24
CA PHE A 77 24.39 -5.09 1.40
C PHE A 77 23.43 -4.09 0.75
N CYS A 78 23.56 -2.81 1.11
CA CYS A 78 22.71 -1.73 0.63
C CYS A 78 23.48 -0.74 -0.25
N ALA A 79 23.07 -0.62 -1.51
CA ALA A 79 23.65 0.31 -2.46
C ALA A 79 22.57 1.12 -3.18
N THR A 80 22.92 2.34 -3.58
CA THR A 80 22.08 3.20 -4.41
C THR A 80 22.61 3.18 -5.84
N GLY A 81 21.75 2.92 -6.82
CA GLY A 81 22.15 2.94 -8.23
C GLY A 81 21.26 2.08 -9.15
N GLU A 82 21.73 1.83 -10.37
CA GLU A 82 21.03 0.97 -11.32
C GLU A 82 21.35 -0.51 -11.07
N ILE A 83 20.33 -1.37 -11.08
CA ILE A 83 20.49 -2.81 -10.78
C ILE A 83 21.59 -3.46 -11.65
N PHE A 84 21.66 -3.12 -12.94
CA PHE A 84 22.65 -3.65 -13.87
C PHE A 84 24.07 -3.22 -13.52
N ALA A 85 24.25 -1.96 -13.12
CA ALA A 85 25.56 -1.45 -12.72
C ALA A 85 26.05 -2.13 -11.43
N ILE A 86 25.13 -2.34 -10.47
CA ILE A 86 25.43 -3.07 -9.23
C ILE A 86 25.85 -4.51 -9.55
N PHE A 87 25.09 -5.24 -10.36
CA PHE A 87 25.44 -6.62 -10.72
C PHE A 87 26.73 -6.72 -11.55
N ASN A 88 26.96 -5.81 -12.51
CA ASN A 88 28.22 -5.75 -13.26
C ASN A 88 29.41 -5.60 -12.31
N GLN A 89 29.30 -4.71 -11.32
CA GLN A 89 30.36 -4.51 -10.33
C GLN A 89 30.51 -5.72 -9.40
N LEU A 90 29.43 -6.37 -8.98
CA LEU A 90 29.49 -7.62 -8.20
C LEU A 90 30.20 -8.74 -8.97
N LEU A 91 29.92 -8.91 -10.26
CA LEU A 91 30.57 -9.89 -11.12
C LEU A 91 32.08 -9.65 -11.28
N THR A 92 32.60 -8.46 -10.96
CA THR A 92 34.06 -8.24 -10.92
C THR A 92 34.71 -8.91 -9.70
N ASN A 93 33.98 -9.10 -8.60
CA ASN A 93 34.48 -9.64 -7.33
C ASN A 93 34.09 -11.12 -7.12
N PHE A 94 32.90 -11.50 -7.57
CA PHE A 94 32.34 -12.84 -7.37
C PHE A 94 31.90 -13.49 -8.69
N ASP A 95 31.76 -14.81 -8.66
CA ASP A 95 31.05 -15.57 -9.68
C ASP A 95 29.59 -15.75 -9.23
N VAL A 96 28.73 -14.81 -9.58
CA VAL A 96 27.32 -14.84 -9.18
C VAL A 96 26.57 -15.78 -10.13
N THR A 97 26.24 -16.98 -9.66
CA THR A 97 25.55 -17.97 -10.52
C THR A 97 24.05 -17.99 -10.34
N GLN A 98 23.54 -17.57 -9.17
CA GLN A 98 22.12 -17.59 -8.86
C GLN A 98 21.67 -16.30 -8.19
N VAL A 99 20.48 -15.84 -8.58
CA VAL A 99 19.76 -14.74 -7.94
C VAL A 99 18.41 -15.27 -7.49
N PHE A 100 18.06 -15.02 -6.24
CA PHE A 100 16.77 -15.36 -5.65
C PHE A 100 16.02 -14.09 -5.29
N SER A 101 14.74 -14.03 -5.58
CA SER A 101 13.89 -12.92 -5.14
C SER A 101 12.44 -13.34 -5.04
N HIS A 102 11.62 -12.57 -4.33
CA HIS A 102 10.18 -12.68 -4.51
C HIS A 102 9.72 -11.95 -5.78
N GLN A 103 8.68 -12.50 -6.38
CA GLN A 103 7.88 -11.82 -7.40
C GLN A 103 7.30 -10.53 -6.81
N GLU A 104 7.51 -9.43 -7.52
CA GLU A 104 6.93 -8.13 -7.18
C GLU A 104 5.78 -7.82 -8.13
N THR A 105 4.67 -7.33 -7.58
CA THR A 105 3.62 -6.62 -8.33
C THR A 105 3.83 -5.13 -8.08
N GLY A 106 4.67 -4.50 -8.91
CA GLY A 106 5.10 -3.11 -8.75
C GLY A 106 4.56 -2.17 -9.81
N LEU A 107 5.17 -0.99 -9.92
CA LEU A 107 4.86 -0.03 -11.00
C LEU A 107 5.34 -0.54 -12.36
N GLN A 108 4.84 0.06 -13.44
CA GLN A 108 5.25 -0.26 -14.80
C GLN A 108 6.77 -0.18 -15.00
N VAL A 109 7.43 0.75 -14.31
CA VAL A 109 8.90 0.91 -14.33
C VAL A 109 9.62 -0.29 -13.72
N THR A 110 9.16 -0.84 -12.59
CA THR A 110 9.79 -2.04 -11.99
C THR A 110 9.47 -3.30 -12.77
N PHE A 111 8.27 -3.38 -13.36
CA PHE A 111 7.91 -4.49 -14.25
C PHE A 111 8.79 -4.54 -15.51
N ASN A 112 9.04 -3.38 -16.13
CA ASN A 112 9.94 -3.30 -17.27
C ASN A 112 11.38 -3.64 -16.87
N ARG A 113 11.84 -3.13 -15.72
CA ARG A 113 13.14 -3.45 -15.14
C ARG A 113 13.30 -4.95 -14.90
N ASP A 114 12.31 -5.64 -14.33
CA ASP A 114 12.36 -7.10 -14.10
C ASP A 114 12.49 -7.86 -15.42
N LYS A 115 11.77 -7.47 -16.48
CA LYS A 115 11.89 -8.09 -17.81
C LYS A 115 13.28 -7.91 -18.42
N GLU A 116 13.89 -6.76 -18.23
CA GLU A 116 15.25 -6.47 -18.68
C GLU A 116 16.29 -7.22 -17.85
N PHE A 117 16.09 -7.30 -16.53
CA PHE A 117 16.92 -8.09 -15.63
C PHE A 117 16.89 -9.58 -15.96
N ALA A 118 15.73 -10.15 -16.30
CA ALA A 118 15.65 -11.53 -16.80
C ALA A 118 16.46 -11.76 -18.09
N ARG A 119 16.58 -10.76 -18.97
CA ARG A 119 17.45 -10.86 -20.16
C ARG A 119 18.91 -10.74 -19.75
N TYR A 120 19.24 -9.81 -18.86
CA TYR A 120 20.58 -9.64 -18.32
C TYR A 120 21.10 -10.93 -17.67
N CYS A 121 20.30 -11.58 -16.84
CA CYS A 121 20.67 -12.84 -16.19
C CYS A 121 20.99 -13.94 -17.21
N ARG A 122 20.14 -14.11 -18.24
CA ARG A 122 20.39 -15.07 -19.33
C ARG A 122 21.68 -14.79 -20.09
N ASN A 123 22.00 -13.53 -20.35
CA ASN A 123 23.21 -13.14 -21.07
C ASN A 123 24.50 -13.35 -20.25
N ASN A 124 24.38 -13.38 -18.91
CA ASN A 124 25.51 -13.56 -17.99
C ASN A 124 25.52 -14.95 -17.32
N SER A 125 24.75 -15.91 -17.85
CA SER A 125 24.65 -17.27 -17.28
C SER A 125 24.25 -17.31 -15.80
N ILE A 126 23.44 -16.32 -15.37
CA ILE A 126 22.87 -16.25 -14.03
C ILE A 126 21.47 -16.87 -14.06
N GLU A 127 21.22 -17.82 -13.17
CA GLU A 127 19.88 -18.34 -12.95
C GLU A 127 19.10 -17.41 -12.01
N TRP A 128 18.03 -16.77 -12.50
CA TRP A 128 17.17 -15.94 -11.67
C TRP A 128 15.90 -16.70 -11.29
N ILE A 129 15.72 -16.94 -10.00
CA ILE A 129 14.63 -17.70 -9.40
C ILE A 129 13.70 -16.74 -8.65
N GLU A 130 12.43 -16.70 -9.06
CA GLU A 130 11.41 -15.84 -8.46
C GLU A 130 10.34 -16.66 -7.71
N ASN A 131 10.16 -16.39 -6.41
CA ASN A 131 9.18 -17.07 -5.56
C ASN A 131 7.90 -16.25 -5.31
N ILE A 132 6.80 -16.90 -4.93
CA ILE A 132 5.51 -16.24 -4.66
C ILE A 132 5.53 -15.61 -3.26
N ASN A 133 5.16 -14.32 -3.15
CA ASN A 133 5.22 -13.59 -1.87
C ASN A 133 3.90 -13.61 -1.05
N ASN A 134 2.75 -13.37 -1.70
CA ASN A 134 1.50 -13.04 -1.02
C ASN A 134 0.27 -13.79 -1.57
N GLY A 135 0.51 -14.94 -2.22
CA GLY A 135 -0.54 -15.74 -2.85
C GLY A 135 -1.10 -15.14 -4.14
N VAL A 136 -0.45 -14.12 -4.71
CA VAL A 136 -0.73 -13.62 -6.06
C VAL A 136 -0.06 -14.52 -7.08
N LEU A 137 -0.79 -14.82 -8.15
CA LEU A 137 -0.40 -15.76 -9.18
C LEU A 137 -0.14 -15.02 -10.50
N ARG A 138 1.08 -15.13 -11.01
CA ARG A 138 1.44 -14.55 -12.31
C ARG A 138 0.73 -15.25 -13.47
N GLY A 139 0.36 -14.47 -14.49
CA GLY A 139 -0.14 -15.00 -15.77
C GLY A 139 -1.56 -15.56 -15.75
N LEU A 140 -2.38 -15.31 -14.71
CA LEU A 140 -3.77 -15.76 -14.71
C LEU A 140 -4.62 -15.10 -15.81
N LEU A 141 -5.45 -15.90 -16.47
CA LEU A 141 -6.38 -15.46 -17.50
C LEU A 141 -7.81 -15.24 -16.98
N ASN A 142 -8.19 -15.95 -15.91
CA ASN A 142 -9.47 -15.86 -15.22
C ASN A 142 -9.26 -16.15 -13.71
N ARG A 143 -10.35 -16.22 -12.93
CA ARG A 143 -10.31 -16.48 -11.48
C ARG A 143 -11.17 -17.66 -11.02
N GLU A 144 -11.37 -18.65 -11.89
CA GLU A 144 -12.20 -19.82 -11.58
C GLU A 144 -11.68 -20.59 -10.34
N ASP A 145 -10.37 -20.85 -10.28
CA ASP A 145 -9.72 -21.57 -9.17
C ASP A 145 -8.83 -20.69 -8.27
N TRP A 146 -8.89 -19.37 -8.46
CA TRP A 146 -8.00 -18.42 -7.76
C TRP A 146 -8.17 -18.47 -6.24
N PHE A 147 -9.41 -18.56 -5.76
CA PHE A 147 -9.69 -18.58 -4.32
C PHE A 147 -9.06 -19.82 -3.66
N ASP A 148 -9.23 -20.99 -4.27
CA ASP A 148 -8.74 -22.25 -3.73
C ASP A 148 -7.20 -22.31 -3.74
N LYS A 149 -6.57 -21.76 -4.80
CA LYS A 149 -5.11 -21.62 -4.87
C LYS A 149 -4.57 -20.65 -3.82
N TRP A 150 -5.21 -19.49 -3.66
CA TRP A 150 -4.84 -18.51 -2.63
C TRP A 150 -4.97 -19.13 -1.24
N GLU A 151 -6.07 -19.82 -0.97
CA GLU A 151 -6.33 -20.48 0.30
C GLU A 151 -5.28 -21.55 0.59
N ARG A 152 -5.02 -22.44 -0.37
CA ARG A 152 -3.95 -23.44 -0.26
C ARG A 152 -2.61 -22.82 0.10
N TYR A 153 -2.23 -21.70 -0.54
CA TYR A 153 -0.99 -20.99 -0.22
C TYR A 153 -0.97 -20.51 1.24
N MET A 154 -2.08 -19.95 1.74
CA MET A 154 -2.17 -19.44 3.11
C MET A 154 -2.16 -20.54 4.18
N TYR A 155 -2.50 -21.77 3.84
CA TYR A 155 -2.43 -22.94 4.74
C TYR A 155 -1.11 -23.72 4.65
N LEU A 156 -0.20 -23.37 3.74
CA LEU A 156 1.12 -23.99 3.72
C LEU A 156 1.87 -23.73 5.05
N PRO A 157 2.68 -24.70 5.53
CA PRO A 157 3.56 -24.47 6.66
C PRO A 157 4.43 -23.23 6.45
N GLN A 158 4.65 -22.47 7.51
CA GLN A 158 5.58 -21.34 7.46
C GLN A 158 7.00 -21.85 7.31
N ILE A 159 7.80 -21.14 6.52
CA ILE A 159 9.20 -21.50 6.28
C ILE A 159 10.05 -20.94 7.43
N PRO A 160 10.76 -21.78 8.21
CA PRO A 160 11.65 -21.30 9.25
C PRO A 160 12.88 -20.63 8.64
N PHE A 161 13.51 -19.74 9.40
CA PHE A 161 14.83 -19.21 9.05
C PHE A 161 15.88 -20.00 9.81
N GLU A 162 16.60 -20.86 9.10
CA GLU A 162 17.63 -21.74 9.64
C GLU A 162 18.91 -21.50 8.86
N ALA A 163 19.91 -20.93 9.53
CA ALA A 163 21.18 -20.60 8.92
C ALA A 163 22.32 -20.69 9.94
N SER A 164 23.56 -20.73 9.46
CA SER A 164 24.79 -20.53 10.22
C SER A 164 25.60 -19.41 9.58
N SER A 165 26.62 -18.92 10.28
CA SER A 165 27.51 -17.88 9.75
C SER A 165 28.26 -18.31 8.48
N GLU A 166 28.50 -19.61 8.31
CA GLU A 166 29.15 -20.17 7.13
C GLU A 166 28.30 -20.05 5.86
N ASN A 167 26.98 -19.87 6.00
CA ASN A 167 26.10 -19.72 4.84
C ASN A 167 26.21 -18.35 4.16
N PHE A 168 26.89 -17.37 4.76
CA PHE A 168 26.81 -15.98 4.31
C PHE A 168 28.16 -15.39 3.94
N ILE A 169 28.11 -14.39 3.06
CA ILE A 169 29.20 -13.42 2.92
C ILE A 169 29.30 -12.62 4.21
N SER A 170 30.50 -12.56 4.79
CA SER A 170 30.70 -11.96 6.11
C SER A 170 30.57 -10.44 6.08
N ILE A 171 30.36 -9.82 7.23
CA ILE A 171 30.35 -8.35 7.38
C ILE A 171 31.63 -7.72 6.82
N ASP A 172 32.80 -8.30 7.08
CA ASP A 172 34.09 -7.78 6.61
C ASP A 172 34.24 -7.88 5.09
N GLU A 173 33.78 -8.99 4.50
CA GLU A 173 33.74 -9.15 3.04
C GLU A 173 32.77 -8.14 2.40
N ILE A 174 31.59 -7.94 2.99
CA ILE A 174 30.63 -6.92 2.56
C ILE A 174 31.25 -5.52 2.63
N GLN A 175 31.95 -5.18 3.72
CA GLN A 175 32.64 -3.89 3.85
C GLN A 175 33.75 -3.71 2.80
N ASN A 176 34.45 -4.79 2.45
CA ASN A 176 35.49 -4.73 1.44
C ASN A 176 34.93 -4.46 0.04
N ILE A 177 33.87 -5.16 -0.37
CA ILE A 177 33.25 -4.89 -1.67
C ILE A 177 32.56 -3.53 -1.70
N SER A 178 32.05 -3.06 -0.55
CA SER A 178 31.32 -1.79 -0.43
C SER A 178 32.12 -0.56 -0.90
N LYS A 179 33.45 -0.64 -0.92
CA LYS A 179 34.36 0.41 -1.40
C LYS A 179 34.15 0.76 -2.88
N TYR A 180 33.54 -0.14 -3.66
CA TYR A 180 33.31 0.04 -5.09
C TYR A 180 31.88 0.49 -5.43
N PHE A 181 31.06 0.80 -4.44
CA PHE A 181 29.65 1.14 -4.62
C PHE A 181 29.30 2.45 -3.94
N HIS A 182 28.23 3.09 -4.41
CA HIS A 182 27.59 4.15 -3.66
C HIS A 182 26.69 3.54 -2.58
N ILE A 183 27.24 3.36 -1.38
CA ILE A 183 26.54 2.74 -0.26
C ILE A 183 25.46 3.66 0.29
N THR A 184 24.28 3.09 0.52
CA THR A 184 23.17 3.83 1.11
C THR A 184 23.35 3.95 2.61
N ASP A 185 23.34 5.19 3.12
CA ASP A 185 23.21 5.41 4.56
C ASP A 185 21.80 5.04 5.04
N LEU A 186 21.73 4.07 5.96
CA LEU A 186 20.48 3.58 6.55
C LEU A 186 20.00 4.44 7.73
N SER A 187 20.76 5.46 8.14
CA SER A 187 20.32 6.37 9.19
C SER A 187 19.00 7.07 8.81
N THR A 188 18.12 7.22 9.80
CA THR A 188 16.86 7.94 9.65
C THR A 188 16.63 8.86 10.84
N GLU A 189 16.04 10.02 10.58
CA GLU A 189 15.56 10.90 11.64
C GLU A 189 14.40 10.23 12.38
N LYS A 190 14.36 10.40 13.70
CA LYS A 190 13.25 9.91 14.52
C LYS A 190 12.03 10.79 14.30
N ASP A 191 11.01 10.24 13.65
CA ASP A 191 9.71 10.88 13.49
C ASP A 191 8.63 10.06 14.20
N VAL A 192 8.00 10.65 15.21
CA VAL A 192 6.97 10.00 16.03
C VAL A 192 5.61 9.89 15.34
N ASN A 193 5.41 10.59 14.22
CA ASN A 193 4.13 10.59 13.51
C ASN A 193 3.92 9.35 12.64
N PHE A 194 5.01 8.70 12.22
CA PHE A 194 4.99 7.51 11.37
C PHE A 194 5.24 6.24 12.18
N GLN A 195 4.69 5.13 11.69
CA GLN A 195 5.06 3.81 12.21
C GLN A 195 6.52 3.53 11.82
N TYR A 196 7.31 3.03 12.78
CA TYR A 196 8.70 2.66 12.54
C TYR A 196 8.78 1.32 11.78
N GLY A 197 9.64 1.22 10.77
CA GLY A 197 9.82 -0.01 9.98
C GLY A 197 10.44 -1.16 10.77
N GLY A 198 10.25 -2.40 10.31
CA GLY A 198 10.85 -3.59 10.91
C GLY A 198 9.85 -4.66 11.35
N THR A 199 10.33 -5.91 11.39
CA THR A 199 9.60 -7.11 11.81
C THR A 199 9.21 -7.04 13.28
N LYS A 200 10.11 -6.57 14.16
CA LYS A 200 9.83 -6.46 15.60
C LYS A 200 8.67 -5.49 15.88
N MET A 201 8.66 -4.33 15.22
CA MET A 201 7.58 -3.36 15.36
C MET A 201 6.28 -3.88 14.73
N ALA A 202 6.36 -4.60 13.61
CA ALA A 202 5.20 -5.26 13.01
C ALA A 202 4.49 -6.20 14.00
N TRP A 203 5.26 -7.05 14.70
CA TRP A 203 4.72 -7.96 15.70
C TRP A 203 4.20 -7.26 16.94
N LYS A 204 4.83 -6.16 17.40
CA LYS A 204 4.25 -5.32 18.46
C LYS A 204 2.84 -4.82 18.11
N TYR A 205 2.62 -4.41 16.86
CA TYR A 205 1.29 -4.03 16.38
C TYR A 205 0.35 -5.24 16.24
N ALA A 206 0.84 -6.37 15.72
CA ALA A 206 0.06 -7.60 15.58
C ALA A 206 -0.40 -8.14 16.94
N ASP A 207 0.50 -8.26 17.91
CA ASP A 207 0.22 -8.78 19.24
C ASP A 207 -0.77 -7.89 19.98
N SER A 208 -0.55 -6.57 20.00
CA SER A 208 -1.55 -5.65 20.57
C SER A 208 -2.91 -5.75 19.87
N PHE A 209 -2.94 -6.01 18.55
CA PHE A 209 -4.19 -6.21 17.83
C PHE A 209 -4.91 -7.47 18.26
N PHE A 210 -4.21 -8.61 18.23
CA PHE A 210 -4.77 -9.93 18.50
C PHE A 210 -5.06 -10.16 19.98
N ASN A 211 -4.37 -9.48 20.89
CA ASN A 211 -4.62 -9.60 22.34
C ASN A 211 -5.89 -8.85 22.77
N GLU A 212 -6.16 -7.66 22.21
CA GLU A 212 -7.26 -6.83 22.71
C GLU A 212 -7.96 -5.98 21.63
N ARG A 213 -7.21 -5.31 20.75
CA ARG A 213 -7.79 -4.23 19.91
C ARG A 213 -8.80 -4.76 18.87
N TYR A 214 -8.69 -6.03 18.47
CA TYR A 214 -9.58 -6.66 17.49
C TYR A 214 -11.05 -6.66 17.93
N GLU A 215 -11.36 -6.64 19.24
CA GLU A 215 -12.73 -6.79 19.74
C GLU A 215 -13.68 -5.67 19.31
N LYS A 216 -13.15 -4.50 18.92
CA LYS A 216 -13.95 -3.37 18.40
C LYS A 216 -13.78 -3.17 16.90
N TYR A 217 -13.04 -4.04 16.22
CA TYR A 217 -12.59 -3.84 14.83
C TYR A 217 -13.70 -3.44 13.86
N MET A 218 -14.80 -4.20 13.84
CA MET A 218 -15.90 -3.99 12.88
C MET A 218 -16.69 -2.71 13.18
N PHE A 219 -16.82 -2.34 14.45
CA PHE A 219 -17.54 -1.15 14.88
C PHE A 219 -16.76 0.13 14.57
N HIS A 220 -15.44 0.04 14.59
CA HIS A 220 -14.56 1.20 14.49
C HIS A 220 -13.92 1.38 13.11
N ILE A 221 -13.87 0.37 12.24
CA ILE A 221 -13.16 0.44 10.95
C ILE A 221 -13.55 1.63 10.06
N SER A 222 -14.79 2.11 10.16
CA SER A 222 -15.29 3.28 9.41
C SER A 222 -15.06 4.62 10.12
N LYS A 223 -14.77 4.61 11.42
CA LYS A 223 -14.57 5.81 12.25
C LYS A 223 -13.11 6.29 12.14
N PRO A 224 -12.85 7.54 11.72
CA PRO A 224 -11.50 7.99 11.40
C PRO A 224 -10.55 7.98 12.61
N GLU A 225 -10.98 8.47 13.79
CA GLU A 225 -10.13 8.43 14.99
C GLU A 225 -10.10 7.02 15.63
N ALA A 226 -11.26 6.41 15.86
CA ALA A 226 -11.34 5.14 16.60
C ALA A 226 -10.66 3.96 15.85
N SER A 227 -10.63 3.99 14.51
CA SER A 227 -9.91 2.98 13.72
C SER A 227 -8.40 3.03 13.95
N ARG A 228 -7.81 4.17 14.32
CA ARG A 228 -6.37 4.29 14.57
C ARG A 228 -5.93 3.45 15.76
N SER A 229 -6.80 3.25 16.75
CA SER A 229 -6.53 2.40 17.91
C SER A 229 -7.07 0.98 17.73
N SER A 230 -8.21 0.75 17.08
CA SER A 230 -8.81 -0.59 17.00
C SER A 230 -8.35 -1.45 15.82
N CYS A 231 -7.93 -0.86 14.70
CA CYS A 231 -7.53 -1.64 13.52
C CYS A 231 -6.09 -2.15 13.65
N SER A 232 -5.71 -3.19 12.90
CA SER A 232 -4.44 -3.88 13.11
C SER A 232 -3.20 -2.98 12.99
N ARG A 233 -3.26 -1.94 12.15
CA ARG A 233 -2.11 -1.09 11.79
C ARG A 233 -0.98 -1.87 11.10
N LEU A 234 -1.31 -3.02 10.48
CA LEU A 234 -0.34 -3.91 9.83
C LEU A 234 -0.06 -3.61 8.35
N SER A 235 -0.81 -2.70 7.74
CA SER A 235 -0.71 -2.45 6.29
C SER A 235 0.69 -2.04 5.80
N PRO A 236 1.48 -1.17 6.45
CA PRO A 236 2.81 -0.83 5.93
C PRO A 236 3.78 -2.02 6.04
N TYR A 237 3.69 -2.82 7.11
CA TYR A 237 4.54 -3.99 7.31
C TYR A 237 4.24 -5.11 6.30
N ILE A 238 2.98 -5.24 5.89
CA ILE A 238 2.59 -6.19 4.83
C ILE A 238 3.05 -5.65 3.46
N ALA A 239 2.90 -4.35 3.19
CA ALA A 239 3.28 -3.75 1.92
C ALA A 239 4.79 -3.84 1.64
N TRP A 240 5.61 -3.66 2.67
CA TRP A 240 7.08 -3.74 2.58
C TRP A 240 7.65 -5.10 3.00
N GLY A 241 6.78 -6.04 3.35
CA GLY A 241 7.13 -7.44 3.59
C GLY A 241 7.93 -7.69 4.87
N ASN A 242 7.84 -6.81 5.88
CA ASN A 242 8.35 -7.07 7.23
C ASN A 242 7.66 -8.24 7.92
N VAL A 243 6.43 -8.56 7.50
CA VAL A 243 5.73 -9.77 7.93
C VAL A 243 5.09 -10.43 6.72
N SER A 244 5.11 -11.76 6.71
CA SER A 244 4.35 -12.53 5.73
C SER A 244 2.85 -12.41 6.01
N ILE A 245 2.08 -12.16 4.96
CA ILE A 245 0.62 -12.17 5.06
C ILE A 245 0.09 -13.57 5.46
N ARG A 246 0.79 -14.64 5.06
CA ARG A 246 0.47 -16.03 5.46
C ARG A 246 0.62 -16.20 6.97
N THR A 247 1.70 -15.70 7.55
CA THR A 247 1.90 -15.74 9.01
C THR A 247 0.81 -14.95 9.75
N VAL A 248 0.45 -13.75 9.29
CA VAL A 248 -0.63 -12.95 9.89
C VAL A 248 -1.99 -13.64 9.77
N PHE A 249 -2.27 -14.30 8.63
CA PHE A 249 -3.48 -15.06 8.40
C PHE A 249 -3.60 -16.25 9.36
N GLN A 250 -2.54 -17.05 9.48
CA GLN A 250 -2.50 -18.22 10.36
C GLN A 250 -2.65 -17.81 11.83
N LYS A 251 -1.98 -16.72 12.26
CA LYS A 251 -2.16 -16.18 13.61
C LYS A 251 -3.60 -15.73 13.87
N ALA A 252 -4.22 -15.05 12.90
CA ALA A 252 -5.61 -14.64 13.02
C ALA A 252 -6.58 -15.83 13.15
N LYS A 253 -6.32 -16.93 12.43
CA LYS A 253 -7.11 -18.17 12.53
C LYS A 253 -6.94 -18.85 13.89
N GLU A 254 -5.71 -18.92 14.41
CA GLU A 254 -5.41 -19.45 15.75
C GLU A 254 -6.17 -18.67 16.83
N VAL A 255 -6.02 -17.35 16.86
CA VAL A 255 -6.69 -16.47 17.83
C VAL A 255 -8.21 -16.57 17.70
N LYS A 256 -8.73 -16.67 16.46
CA LYS A 256 -10.17 -16.84 16.20
C LYS A 256 -10.73 -18.13 16.76
N ALA A 257 -9.95 -19.22 16.77
CA ALA A 257 -10.40 -20.49 17.32
C ALA A 257 -10.67 -20.37 18.84
N GLN A 258 -9.87 -19.57 19.54
CA GLN A 258 -9.91 -19.39 20.99
C GLN A 258 -10.77 -18.18 21.45
N SER A 259 -11.07 -17.24 20.54
CA SER A 259 -11.78 -16.00 20.85
C SER A 259 -13.30 -16.17 20.97
N LYS A 260 -13.91 -15.39 21.88
CA LYS A 260 -15.38 -15.17 21.94
C LYS A 260 -15.87 -14.22 20.84
N ASN A 261 -15.00 -13.33 20.37
CA ASN A 261 -15.27 -12.23 19.43
C ASN A 261 -14.96 -12.63 17.97
N LYS A 262 -15.35 -13.86 17.57
CA LYS A 262 -14.96 -14.47 16.29
C LYS A 262 -15.31 -13.64 15.05
N ARG A 263 -16.44 -12.92 15.07
CA ARG A 263 -16.91 -12.09 13.94
C ARG A 263 -15.91 -10.99 13.58
N HIS A 264 -15.26 -10.39 14.58
CA HIS A 264 -14.27 -9.35 14.37
C HIS A 264 -13.03 -9.86 13.66
N LEU A 265 -12.52 -11.02 14.09
CA LEU A 265 -11.40 -11.71 13.44
C LEU A 265 -11.79 -12.19 12.05
N SER A 266 -13.04 -12.63 11.84
CA SER A 266 -13.51 -12.98 10.51
C SER A 266 -13.46 -11.81 9.54
N ALA A 267 -13.94 -10.65 9.99
CA ALA A 267 -13.88 -9.44 9.19
C ALA A 267 -12.44 -9.00 8.89
N PHE A 268 -11.50 -9.24 9.81
CA PHE A 268 -10.07 -9.00 9.60
C PHE A 268 -9.47 -9.96 8.56
N ILE A 269 -9.71 -11.27 8.70
CA ILE A 269 -9.24 -12.31 7.77
C ILE A 269 -9.74 -12.04 6.35
N SER A 270 -11.01 -11.65 6.19
CA SER A 270 -11.55 -11.23 4.89
C SER A 270 -10.75 -10.08 4.27
N ARG A 271 -10.19 -9.14 5.06
CA ARG A 271 -9.36 -8.07 4.51
C ARG A 271 -8.01 -8.55 4.00
N LEU A 272 -7.42 -9.59 4.60
CA LEU A 272 -6.22 -10.22 4.05
C LEU A 272 -6.51 -10.86 2.69
N ARG A 273 -7.67 -11.50 2.52
CA ARG A 273 -8.14 -11.97 1.20
C ARG A 273 -8.35 -10.84 0.19
N TRP A 274 -8.99 -9.75 0.62
CA TRP A 274 -9.21 -8.60 -0.24
C TRP A 274 -7.90 -7.97 -0.72
N GLN A 275 -6.86 -7.97 0.11
CA GLN A 275 -5.54 -7.50 -0.29
C GLN A 275 -5.04 -8.27 -1.53
N ALA A 276 -4.99 -9.60 -1.47
CA ALA A 276 -4.53 -10.41 -2.60
C ALA A 276 -5.47 -10.29 -3.80
N HIS A 277 -6.77 -10.17 -3.59
CA HIS A 277 -7.76 -9.97 -4.66
C HIS A 277 -7.48 -8.72 -5.50
N PHE A 278 -7.14 -7.60 -4.85
CA PHE A 278 -6.83 -6.35 -5.55
C PHE A 278 -5.48 -6.43 -6.25
N ILE A 279 -4.43 -6.94 -5.58
CA ILE A 279 -3.10 -7.08 -6.19
C ILE A 279 -3.17 -8.02 -7.40
N GLN A 280 -3.87 -9.16 -7.28
CA GLN A 280 -4.12 -10.05 -8.40
C GLN A 280 -4.84 -9.35 -9.56
N LYS A 281 -5.69 -8.34 -9.28
CA LYS A 281 -6.49 -7.66 -10.32
C LYS A 281 -5.58 -6.80 -11.16
N PHE A 282 -4.69 -6.09 -10.49
CA PHE A 282 -3.65 -5.30 -11.11
C PHE A 282 -2.64 -6.19 -11.87
N GLU A 283 -2.18 -7.29 -11.26
CA GLU A 283 -1.29 -8.27 -11.89
C GLU A 283 -1.84 -8.80 -13.23
N MET A 284 -3.15 -9.05 -13.31
CA MET A 284 -3.80 -9.54 -14.52
C MET A 284 -4.03 -8.46 -15.59
N GLU A 285 -3.97 -7.17 -15.23
CA GLU A 285 -4.27 -6.05 -16.14
C GLU A 285 -3.63 -4.74 -15.62
N SER A 286 -2.31 -4.62 -15.80
CA SER A 286 -1.49 -3.49 -15.30
C SER A 286 -1.79 -2.15 -15.98
N THR A 287 -2.57 -2.14 -17.07
CA THR A 287 -3.07 -0.90 -17.70
C THR A 287 -3.82 0.00 -16.71
N MET A 288 -4.30 -0.56 -15.60
CA MET A 288 -4.90 0.18 -14.47
C MET A 288 -4.02 1.29 -13.90
N GLU A 289 -2.70 1.21 -14.06
CA GLU A 289 -1.78 2.27 -13.65
C GLU A 289 -2.05 3.57 -14.41
N ASN A 290 -2.36 3.48 -15.70
CA ASN A 290 -2.40 4.62 -16.62
C ASN A 290 -3.82 4.96 -17.10
N ALA A 291 -4.71 3.97 -17.16
CA ALA A 291 -6.03 4.12 -17.76
C ALA A 291 -7.09 3.29 -17.05
N SER A 292 -8.34 3.75 -17.12
CA SER A 292 -9.48 3.04 -16.53
C SER A 292 -9.59 1.65 -17.14
N VAL A 293 -9.70 0.61 -16.29
CA VAL A 293 -9.78 -0.79 -16.73
C VAL A 293 -10.94 -1.02 -17.70
N ASN A 294 -12.05 -0.31 -17.49
CA ASN A 294 -13.16 -0.31 -18.40
C ASN A 294 -12.92 0.75 -19.47
N LYS A 295 -12.60 0.29 -20.68
CA LYS A 295 -12.23 1.15 -21.82
C LYS A 295 -13.33 2.13 -22.23
N GLY A 296 -14.61 1.84 -21.95
CA GLY A 296 -15.71 2.76 -22.20
C GLY A 296 -15.59 4.08 -21.42
N TYR A 297 -14.90 4.08 -20.27
CA TYR A 297 -14.62 5.31 -19.50
C TYR A 297 -13.51 6.17 -20.12
N HIS A 298 -12.79 5.71 -21.15
CA HIS A 298 -11.80 6.56 -21.83
C HIS A 298 -12.46 7.75 -22.57
N LYS A 299 -13.78 7.66 -22.81
CA LYS A 299 -14.64 8.75 -23.30
C LYS A 299 -14.88 9.84 -22.25
N LEU A 300 -14.73 9.54 -20.97
CA LEU A 300 -14.90 10.51 -19.89
C LEU A 300 -13.71 11.46 -19.86
N LYS A 301 -13.91 12.68 -20.35
CA LYS A 301 -12.89 13.74 -20.29
C LYS A 301 -13.21 14.68 -19.13
N LYS A 302 -12.27 14.79 -18.19
CA LYS A 302 -12.33 15.70 -17.04
C LYS A 302 -11.19 16.71 -17.18
N SER A 303 -11.51 18.00 -17.06
CA SER A 303 -10.50 19.06 -17.07
C SER A 303 -9.78 19.13 -15.74
N ILE A 304 -8.49 19.41 -15.79
CA ILE A 304 -7.65 19.58 -14.60
C ILE A 304 -7.76 21.03 -14.14
N SER A 305 -8.02 21.22 -12.85
CA SER A 305 -8.02 22.52 -12.16
C SER A 305 -6.94 22.50 -11.10
N GLU A 306 -5.87 23.28 -11.31
CA GLU A 306 -4.76 23.37 -10.37
C GLU A 306 -5.21 23.95 -9.02
N THR A 307 -6.18 24.88 -9.03
CA THR A 307 -6.78 25.42 -7.81
C THR A 307 -7.46 24.33 -6.97
N TYR A 308 -8.28 23.47 -7.60
CA TYR A 308 -8.96 22.38 -6.91
C TYR A 308 -7.99 21.31 -6.44
N LYS A 309 -6.99 21.00 -7.25
CA LYS A 309 -5.91 20.08 -6.89
C LYS A 309 -5.15 20.59 -5.67
N THR A 310 -4.62 21.80 -5.73
CA THR A 310 -3.87 22.41 -4.63
C THR A 310 -4.70 22.47 -3.35
N ALA A 311 -5.96 22.92 -3.40
CA ALA A 311 -6.83 22.97 -2.22
C ALA A 311 -7.09 21.59 -1.61
N TRP A 312 -7.28 20.57 -2.44
CA TRP A 312 -7.47 19.19 -1.98
C TRP A 312 -6.19 18.57 -1.41
N GLU A 313 -5.06 18.77 -2.09
CA GLU A 313 -3.74 18.24 -1.67
C GLU A 313 -3.27 18.86 -0.35
N THR A 314 -3.61 20.13 -0.10
CA THR A 314 -3.20 20.86 1.11
C THR A 314 -4.23 20.78 2.24
N GLY A 315 -5.44 20.29 1.97
CA GLY A 315 -6.52 20.21 2.95
C GLY A 315 -7.10 21.58 3.31
N TYR A 316 -7.40 22.39 2.30
CA TYR A 316 -8.06 23.70 2.39
C TYR A 316 -9.27 23.77 1.45
N THR A 317 -10.10 22.74 1.46
CA THR A 317 -11.28 22.64 0.59
C THR A 317 -12.51 23.33 1.14
N GLY A 318 -12.50 23.70 2.44
CA GLY A 318 -13.66 24.21 3.15
C GLY A 318 -14.65 23.13 3.58
N PHE A 319 -14.28 21.85 3.43
CA PHE A 319 -15.03 20.69 3.93
C PHE A 319 -14.25 20.01 5.07
N PRO A 320 -14.62 20.22 6.34
CA PRO A 320 -13.77 19.89 7.48
C PRO A 320 -13.31 18.44 7.56
N LEU A 321 -14.16 17.47 7.23
CA LEU A 321 -13.74 16.06 7.23
C LEU A 321 -12.74 15.74 6.10
N VAL A 322 -12.87 16.37 4.94
CA VAL A 322 -11.93 16.20 3.81
C VAL A 322 -10.57 16.77 4.20
N ASP A 323 -10.57 17.98 4.75
CA ASP A 323 -9.37 18.70 5.16
C ASP A 323 -8.65 17.97 6.31
N ALA A 324 -9.40 17.59 7.35
CA ALA A 324 -8.90 16.76 8.45
C ALA A 324 -8.27 15.46 7.94
N SER A 325 -8.92 14.81 6.97
CA SER A 325 -8.45 13.56 6.41
C SER A 325 -7.15 13.72 5.63
N MET A 326 -7.04 14.77 4.81
CA MET A 326 -5.82 15.02 4.05
C MET A 326 -4.66 15.41 4.96
N ARG A 327 -4.89 16.32 5.92
CA ARG A 327 -3.87 16.75 6.88
C ARG A 327 -3.37 15.59 7.75
N CYS A 328 -4.28 14.75 8.25
CA CYS A 328 -3.94 13.52 8.97
C CYS A 328 -3.09 12.55 8.14
N LEU A 329 -3.46 12.34 6.89
CA LEU A 329 -2.71 11.50 5.97
C LEU A 329 -1.33 12.08 5.66
N ALA A 330 -1.24 13.39 5.43
CA ALA A 330 0.01 14.08 5.16
C ALA A 330 1.00 13.93 6.32
N GLN A 331 0.52 14.15 7.55
CA GLN A 331 1.33 14.13 8.76
C GLN A 331 1.68 12.72 9.26
N THR A 332 0.80 11.72 9.08
CA THR A 332 0.98 10.39 9.71
C THR A 332 1.17 9.23 8.73
N GLY A 333 0.96 9.49 7.44
CA GLY A 333 0.99 8.48 6.39
C GLY A 333 -0.09 7.41 6.46
N TYR A 334 -1.10 7.61 7.32
CA TYR A 334 -2.19 6.67 7.50
C TYR A 334 -3.54 7.36 7.72
N ILE A 335 -4.54 6.86 7.00
CA ILE A 335 -5.95 7.04 7.37
C ILE A 335 -6.74 5.76 7.05
N ASN A 336 -7.90 5.57 7.67
CA ASN A 336 -8.73 4.38 7.44
C ASN A 336 -9.34 4.36 6.05
N PHE A 337 -9.74 3.15 5.61
CA PHE A 337 -10.26 2.92 4.26
C PHE A 337 -11.42 3.84 3.88
N ARG A 338 -12.35 4.12 4.82
CA ARG A 338 -13.50 4.99 4.56
C ARG A 338 -13.08 6.40 4.15
N MET A 339 -12.11 6.98 4.86
CA MET A 339 -11.62 8.32 4.53
C MET A 339 -10.77 8.31 3.25
N ARG A 340 -9.98 7.25 2.99
CA ARG A 340 -9.30 7.10 1.69
C ARG A 340 -10.30 7.12 0.53
N ALA A 341 -11.40 6.36 0.66
CA ALA A 341 -12.46 6.33 -0.34
C ALA A 341 -13.18 7.68 -0.48
N MET A 342 -13.41 8.38 0.64
CA MET A 342 -13.98 9.73 0.62
C MET A 342 -13.05 10.72 -0.08
N LEU A 343 -11.74 10.72 0.19
CA LEU A 343 -10.78 11.61 -0.46
C LEU A 343 -10.77 11.43 -1.98
N VAL A 344 -10.72 10.18 -2.47
CA VAL A 344 -10.77 9.89 -3.90
C VAL A 344 -12.14 10.26 -4.50
N SER A 345 -13.24 9.95 -3.81
CA SER A 345 -14.59 10.26 -4.29
C SER A 345 -14.84 11.77 -4.35
N PHE A 346 -14.34 12.52 -3.35
CA PHE A 346 -14.45 13.98 -3.33
C PHE A 346 -13.68 14.59 -4.50
N PHE A 347 -12.43 14.18 -4.71
CA PHE A 347 -11.61 14.67 -5.82
C PHE A 347 -12.21 14.35 -7.19
N THR A 348 -12.62 13.09 -7.40
CA THR A 348 -13.02 12.62 -8.73
C THR A 348 -14.48 12.93 -9.10
N HIS A 349 -15.34 13.15 -8.11
CA HIS A 349 -16.77 13.42 -8.33
C HIS A 349 -17.17 14.83 -7.93
N ILE A 350 -16.78 15.30 -6.74
CA ILE A 350 -17.22 16.61 -6.22
C ILE A 350 -16.40 17.74 -6.84
N LEU A 351 -15.08 17.56 -6.96
CA LEU A 351 -14.21 18.49 -7.71
C LEU A 351 -14.15 18.17 -9.21
N TRP A 352 -14.77 17.07 -9.62
CA TRP A 352 -14.84 16.59 -11.00
C TRP A 352 -13.46 16.50 -11.70
N GLN A 353 -12.44 16.04 -10.96
CA GLN A 353 -11.08 15.90 -11.46
C GLN A 353 -10.79 14.48 -12.01
N PRO A 354 -9.86 14.34 -12.98
CA PRO A 354 -9.39 13.03 -13.44
C PRO A 354 -8.65 12.30 -12.30
N TRP A 355 -8.92 11.01 -12.14
CA TRP A 355 -8.40 10.23 -11.02
C TRP A 355 -6.88 10.07 -11.05
N GLN A 356 -6.30 10.18 -12.25
CA GLN A 356 -4.86 10.17 -12.49
C GLN A 356 -4.14 11.26 -11.71
N GLU A 357 -4.74 12.44 -11.56
CA GLU A 357 -4.12 13.55 -10.81
C GLU A 357 -4.03 13.28 -9.30
N ALA A 358 -4.82 12.33 -8.78
CA ALA A 358 -4.75 11.93 -7.37
C ALA A 358 -3.68 10.84 -7.10
N THR A 359 -3.17 10.16 -8.13
CA THR A 359 -2.36 8.94 -7.96
C THR A 359 -1.08 9.24 -7.20
N HIS A 360 -0.29 10.20 -7.69
CA HIS A 360 1.00 10.59 -7.14
C HIS A 360 0.85 11.22 -5.76
N HIS A 361 -0.11 12.13 -5.59
CA HIS A 361 -0.32 12.77 -4.29
C HIS A 361 -0.70 11.77 -3.20
N LEU A 362 -1.61 10.83 -3.47
CA LEU A 362 -2.01 9.88 -2.42
C LEU A 362 -0.95 8.81 -2.18
N SER A 363 -0.35 8.26 -3.24
CA SER A 363 0.69 7.23 -3.10
C SER A 363 1.88 7.75 -2.30
N ARG A 364 2.38 8.96 -2.58
CA ARG A 364 3.52 9.54 -1.85
C ARG A 364 3.25 9.76 -0.36
N LEU A 365 1.97 9.81 0.05
CA LEU A 365 1.57 9.97 1.44
C LEU A 365 1.33 8.65 2.16
N PHE A 366 0.80 7.62 1.47
CA PHE A 366 0.48 6.34 2.10
C PHE A 366 1.74 5.55 2.46
N LEU A 367 2.06 5.46 3.76
CA LEU A 367 3.19 4.64 4.23
C LEU A 367 3.08 3.17 3.78
N ASP A 368 1.84 2.71 3.55
CA ASP A 368 1.46 1.40 3.04
C ASP A 368 1.16 1.38 1.53
N PHE A 369 1.78 2.27 0.75
CA PHE A 369 1.60 2.33 -0.69
C PHE A 369 1.90 0.97 -1.33
N GLU A 370 0.92 0.41 -2.02
CA GLU A 370 0.97 -0.87 -2.71
C GLU A 370 0.31 -0.68 -4.07
N PRO A 371 1.08 -0.64 -5.19
CA PRO A 371 0.54 -0.43 -6.53
C PRO A 371 -0.65 -1.34 -6.85
N GLY A 372 -0.55 -2.61 -6.48
CA GLY A 372 -1.59 -3.60 -6.73
C GLY A 372 -2.91 -3.35 -5.99
N ILE A 373 -2.89 -2.58 -4.90
CA ILE A 373 -4.11 -2.15 -4.20
C ILE A 373 -4.52 -0.75 -4.67
N HIS A 374 -3.55 0.15 -4.81
CA HIS A 374 -3.74 1.58 -5.05
C HIS A 374 -4.55 1.83 -6.32
N PHE A 375 -4.08 1.38 -7.48
CA PHE A 375 -4.75 1.69 -8.75
C PHE A 375 -6.15 1.05 -8.86
N PRO A 376 -6.35 -0.24 -8.54
CA PRO A 376 -7.70 -0.82 -8.57
C PRO A 376 -8.68 -0.15 -7.60
N GLN A 377 -8.22 0.25 -6.40
CA GLN A 377 -9.07 0.95 -5.44
C GLN A 377 -9.41 2.36 -5.91
N LEU A 378 -8.42 3.09 -6.41
CA LEU A 378 -8.60 4.46 -6.87
C LEU A 378 -9.62 4.50 -8.02
N GLN A 379 -9.50 3.61 -9.01
CA GLN A 379 -10.52 3.49 -10.07
C GLN A 379 -11.89 3.06 -9.56
N MET A 380 -11.94 2.16 -8.57
CA MET A 380 -13.20 1.74 -7.94
C MET A 380 -13.91 2.92 -7.25
N GLN A 381 -13.16 3.77 -6.53
CA GLN A 381 -13.73 4.94 -5.86
C GLN A 381 -14.00 6.11 -6.81
N ALA A 382 -13.34 6.17 -7.97
CA ALA A 382 -13.64 7.09 -9.06
C ALA A 382 -14.88 6.69 -9.88
N GLY A 383 -15.42 5.49 -9.66
CA GLY A 383 -16.60 4.99 -10.36
C GLY A 383 -16.33 4.49 -11.79
N GLU A 384 -15.07 4.30 -12.19
CA GLU A 384 -14.67 4.04 -13.58
C GLU A 384 -14.36 2.56 -13.88
N THR A 385 -14.75 1.64 -12.98
CA THR A 385 -14.59 0.19 -13.21
C THR A 385 -15.75 -0.43 -13.98
N GLY A 386 -16.92 0.22 -13.99
CA GLY A 386 -18.15 -0.28 -14.62
C GLY A 386 -18.83 -1.48 -13.94
N ILE A 387 -18.19 -2.12 -12.94
CA ILE A 387 -18.68 -3.35 -12.30
C ILE A 387 -19.17 -3.16 -10.85
N ASN A 388 -18.96 -1.98 -10.28
CA ASN A 388 -19.35 -1.65 -8.91
C ASN A 388 -20.53 -0.66 -8.87
N ASN A 389 -21.28 -0.68 -7.77
CA ASN A 389 -22.27 0.36 -7.49
C ASN A 389 -21.58 1.72 -7.39
N LEU A 390 -22.17 2.74 -8.01
CA LEU A 390 -21.62 4.10 -7.96
C LEU A 390 -21.78 4.63 -6.54
N ARG A 391 -20.67 5.03 -5.91
CA ARG A 391 -20.65 5.58 -4.55
C ARG A 391 -20.02 6.97 -4.57
N ILE A 392 -20.87 7.99 -4.56
CA ILE A 392 -20.44 9.39 -4.40
C ILE A 392 -20.62 9.77 -2.93
N TYR A 393 -19.50 9.93 -2.24
CA TYR A 393 -19.47 10.23 -0.82
C TYR A 393 -19.89 11.69 -0.58
N ASN A 394 -20.72 11.91 0.44
CA ASN A 394 -20.98 13.23 0.98
C ASN A 394 -20.10 13.41 2.23
N PRO A 395 -19.06 14.27 2.22
CA PRO A 395 -18.18 14.49 3.36
C PRO A 395 -18.90 14.93 4.64
N VAL A 396 -19.91 15.80 4.53
CA VAL A 396 -20.70 16.27 5.70
C VAL A 396 -21.42 15.10 6.36
N LYS A 397 -22.18 14.32 5.58
CA LYS A 397 -22.89 13.14 6.11
C LYS A 397 -21.94 12.12 6.71
N ASN A 398 -20.76 11.92 6.09
CA ASN A 398 -19.75 11.02 6.64
C ASN A 398 -19.19 11.53 7.96
N GLY A 399 -19.01 12.85 8.10
CA GLY A 399 -18.61 13.49 9.36
C GLY A 399 -19.61 13.20 10.46
N GLN A 400 -20.88 13.56 10.22
CA GLN A 400 -21.96 13.36 11.18
C GLN A 400 -22.14 11.87 11.57
N GLU A 401 -21.94 10.92 10.65
CA GLU A 401 -22.15 9.49 10.91
C GLU A 401 -20.94 8.81 11.59
N HIS A 402 -19.71 9.23 11.28
CA HIS A 402 -18.50 8.51 11.67
C HIS A 402 -17.58 9.28 12.62
N ASP A 403 -17.79 10.58 12.77
CA ASP A 403 -17.14 11.48 13.71
C ASP A 403 -18.17 12.44 14.34
N PRO A 404 -19.25 11.94 14.97
CA PRO A 404 -20.40 12.76 15.40
C PRO A 404 -20.05 13.87 16.40
N ASP A 405 -19.03 13.65 17.23
CA ASP A 405 -18.53 14.62 18.21
C ASP A 405 -17.38 15.49 17.64
N ALA A 406 -17.10 15.32 16.34
CA ALA A 406 -16.03 15.98 15.60
C ALA A 406 -14.63 15.84 16.22
N VAL A 407 -14.37 14.76 16.96
CA VAL A 407 -13.09 14.53 17.63
C VAL A 407 -11.94 14.48 16.62
N PHE A 408 -12.17 13.84 15.47
CA PHE A 408 -11.16 13.77 14.42
C PHE A 408 -10.97 15.12 13.74
N ILE A 409 -12.07 15.82 13.40
CA ILE A 409 -11.98 17.15 12.76
C ILE A 409 -11.23 18.14 13.67
N LYS A 410 -11.60 18.25 14.95
CA LYS A 410 -10.95 19.17 15.91
C LYS A 410 -9.45 18.91 16.05
N LYS A 411 -9.03 17.65 15.93
CA LYS A 411 -7.62 17.26 16.03
C LYS A 411 -6.79 17.66 14.82
N TRP A 412 -7.34 17.57 13.62
CA TRP A 412 -6.61 17.75 12.36
C TRP A 412 -6.91 19.07 11.64
N VAL A 413 -7.92 19.80 12.10
CA VAL A 413 -8.27 21.16 11.70
C VAL A 413 -8.36 22.01 12.97
N PRO A 414 -7.21 22.30 13.62
CA PRO A 414 -7.17 22.93 14.94
C PRO A 414 -7.82 24.32 14.96
N GLU A 415 -7.84 25.03 13.84
CA GLU A 415 -8.56 26.30 13.69
C GLU A 415 -10.08 26.16 13.91
N LEU A 416 -10.65 24.97 13.75
CA LEU A 416 -12.06 24.67 14.05
C LEU A 416 -12.26 24.00 15.42
N ALA A 417 -11.20 23.80 16.21
CA ALA A 417 -11.25 22.97 17.43
C ALA A 417 -12.26 23.47 18.47
N HIS A 418 -12.41 24.79 18.57
CA HIS A 418 -13.28 25.48 19.52
C HIS A 418 -14.73 25.58 19.04
N LEU A 419 -15.01 25.28 17.77
CA LEU A 419 -16.34 25.41 17.22
C LEU A 419 -17.28 24.35 17.84
N PRO A 420 -18.50 24.73 18.28
CA PRO A 420 -19.48 23.78 18.77
C PRO A 420 -19.81 22.69 17.74
N VAL A 421 -20.06 21.48 18.24
CA VAL A 421 -20.35 20.29 17.40
C VAL A 421 -21.50 20.52 16.40
N PRO A 422 -22.59 21.26 16.73
CA PRO A 422 -23.63 21.54 15.74
C PRO A 422 -23.16 22.27 14.47
N PHE A 423 -22.07 23.04 14.55
CA PHE A 423 -21.58 23.85 13.43
C PHE A 423 -20.37 23.26 12.71
N ILE A 424 -19.55 22.46 13.40
CA ILE A 424 -18.21 22.08 12.92
C ILE A 424 -18.18 21.22 11.66
N HIS A 425 -19.25 20.48 11.35
CA HIS A 425 -19.31 19.73 10.09
C HIS A 425 -19.66 20.61 8.88
N GLU A 426 -20.26 21.77 9.12
CA GLU A 426 -20.72 22.72 8.10
C GLU A 426 -20.47 24.17 8.56
N PRO A 427 -19.21 24.55 8.86
CA PRO A 427 -18.90 25.86 9.44
C PRO A 427 -19.23 27.01 8.49
N TYR A 428 -19.32 26.72 7.19
CA TYR A 428 -19.76 27.65 6.15
C TYR A 428 -21.23 28.11 6.28
N LEU A 429 -22.03 27.49 7.14
CA LEU A 429 -23.40 27.92 7.44
C LEU A 429 -23.49 28.95 8.58
N LEU A 430 -22.38 29.25 9.27
CA LEU A 430 -22.35 30.24 10.34
C LEU A 430 -22.75 31.62 9.80
N THR A 431 -23.74 32.22 10.44
CA THR A 431 -24.10 33.63 10.22
C THR A 431 -22.96 34.56 10.68
N PRO A 432 -22.90 35.82 10.20
CA PRO A 432 -21.86 36.77 10.64
C PRO A 432 -21.78 36.93 12.16
N LEU A 433 -22.94 36.91 12.84
CA LEU A 433 -23.01 36.99 14.30
C LEU A 433 -22.43 35.74 14.97
N GLU A 434 -22.75 34.54 14.45
CA GLU A 434 -22.18 33.28 14.96
C GLU A 434 -20.68 33.18 14.69
N GLN A 435 -20.18 33.64 13.54
CA GLN A 435 -18.75 33.71 13.25
C GLN A 435 -18.01 34.60 14.26
N GLN A 436 -18.58 35.77 14.58
CA GLN A 436 -18.05 36.66 15.62
C GLN A 436 -18.07 36.01 17.01
N PHE A 437 -19.19 35.40 17.41
CA PHE A 437 -19.29 34.76 18.73
C PHE A 437 -18.34 33.58 18.91
N ASN A 438 -18.02 32.85 17.84
CA ASN A 438 -17.13 31.70 17.88
C ASN A 438 -15.67 32.03 17.52
N ASN A 439 -15.34 33.29 17.21
CA ASN A 439 -14.03 33.73 16.72
C ASN A 439 -13.52 32.84 15.57
N CYS A 440 -14.38 32.59 14.59
CA CYS A 440 -14.07 31.79 13.41
C CYS A 440 -14.72 32.42 12.18
N ILE A 441 -13.93 33.19 11.44
CA ILE A 441 -14.34 33.89 10.23
C ILE A 441 -14.08 32.99 9.01
N ILE A 442 -15.15 32.61 8.31
CA ILE A 442 -15.07 31.76 7.13
C ILE A 442 -14.56 32.57 5.94
N GLY A 443 -13.51 32.06 5.30
CA GLY A 443 -12.74 32.77 4.26
C GLY A 443 -11.45 33.39 4.77
N GLU A 444 -11.28 33.52 6.10
CA GLU A 444 -10.07 34.04 6.74
C GLU A 444 -9.42 32.98 7.63
N ASP A 445 -10.10 32.55 8.69
CA ASP A 445 -9.59 31.55 9.65
C ASP A 445 -9.69 30.12 9.10
N TYR A 446 -10.76 29.84 8.36
CA TYR A 446 -10.98 28.56 7.68
C TYR A 446 -11.64 28.81 6.31
N PRO A 447 -11.20 28.16 5.22
CA PRO A 447 -11.70 28.46 3.88
C PRO A 447 -13.20 28.24 3.72
N ALA A 448 -13.83 29.08 2.91
CA ALA A 448 -15.16 28.80 2.38
C ALA A 448 -15.12 27.55 1.48
N PRO A 449 -16.24 26.81 1.32
CA PRO A 449 -16.31 25.66 0.43
C PRO A 449 -15.90 26.04 -1.00
N ILE A 450 -14.93 25.33 -1.55
CA ILE A 450 -14.40 25.63 -2.89
C ILE A 450 -15.37 25.32 -4.04
N VAL A 451 -16.47 24.61 -3.74
CA VAL A 451 -17.53 24.23 -4.68
C VAL A 451 -18.88 24.07 -3.97
N ASP A 452 -19.99 24.23 -4.69
CA ASP A 452 -21.31 23.76 -4.21
C ASP A 452 -21.37 22.23 -4.28
N ILE A 453 -21.49 21.58 -3.11
CA ILE A 453 -21.51 20.13 -3.01
C ILE A 453 -22.76 19.49 -3.63
N LYS A 454 -23.93 20.14 -3.54
CA LYS A 454 -25.20 19.57 -4.01
C LYS A 454 -25.22 19.54 -5.54
N GLU A 455 -24.86 20.66 -6.16
CA GLU A 455 -24.76 20.81 -7.61
C GLU A 455 -23.74 19.83 -8.20
N ASN A 456 -22.50 19.84 -7.69
CA ASN A 456 -21.42 19.01 -8.23
C ASN A 456 -21.69 17.52 -8.03
N ARG A 457 -22.24 17.13 -6.87
CA ARG A 457 -22.66 15.74 -6.63
C ARG A 457 -23.73 15.28 -7.62
N LYS A 458 -24.73 16.13 -7.88
CA LYS A 458 -25.80 15.84 -8.84
C LYS A 458 -25.23 15.69 -10.26
N ARG A 459 -24.41 16.65 -10.70
CA ARG A 459 -23.72 16.61 -12.00
C ARG A 459 -22.93 15.31 -12.18
N ALA A 460 -22.10 14.95 -11.19
CA ALA A 460 -21.30 13.74 -11.24
C ALA A 460 -22.15 12.47 -11.30
N SER A 461 -23.21 12.41 -10.49
CA SER A 461 -24.17 11.31 -10.48
C SER A 461 -24.81 11.14 -11.85
N ASP A 462 -25.35 12.21 -12.43
CA ASP A 462 -26.09 12.17 -13.69
C ASP A 462 -25.19 11.70 -14.84
N ILE A 463 -23.94 12.20 -14.92
CA ILE A 463 -22.97 11.78 -15.95
C ILE A 463 -22.59 10.30 -15.79
N LEU A 464 -22.16 9.88 -14.60
CA LEU A 464 -21.65 8.52 -14.37
C LEU A 464 -22.75 7.46 -14.49
N TRP A 465 -23.98 7.76 -14.07
CA TRP A 465 -25.11 6.85 -14.28
C TRP A 465 -25.48 6.71 -15.75
N ASN A 466 -25.39 7.79 -16.54
CA ASN A 466 -25.61 7.72 -17.97
C ASN A 466 -24.50 6.95 -18.69
N MET A 467 -23.23 7.10 -18.27
CA MET A 467 -22.13 6.30 -18.82
C MET A 467 -22.32 4.80 -18.65
N LYS A 468 -22.93 4.34 -17.55
CA LYS A 468 -23.24 2.91 -17.36
C LYS A 468 -24.21 2.33 -18.40
N LYS A 469 -24.90 3.18 -19.16
CA LYS A 469 -25.78 2.78 -20.26
C LYS A 469 -25.04 2.64 -21.60
N ASP A 470 -23.82 3.17 -21.71
CA ASP A 470 -23.01 3.09 -22.93
C ASP A 470 -22.71 1.61 -23.29
N PRO A 471 -22.89 1.19 -24.56
CA PRO A 471 -22.69 -0.19 -24.98
C PRO A 471 -21.28 -0.72 -24.73
N GLU A 472 -20.26 0.13 -24.89
CA GLU A 472 -18.86 -0.24 -24.66
C GLU A 472 -18.58 -0.42 -23.17
N VAL A 473 -19.10 0.48 -22.33
CA VAL A 473 -19.02 0.33 -20.86
C VAL A 473 -19.63 -1.00 -20.42
N ARG A 474 -20.80 -1.36 -20.94
CA ARG A 474 -21.46 -2.64 -20.63
C ARG A 474 -20.65 -3.84 -21.10
N ARG A 475 -20.17 -3.82 -22.35
CA ARG A 475 -19.32 -4.89 -22.92
C ARG A 475 -18.07 -5.11 -22.07
N GLU A 476 -17.38 -4.03 -21.72
CA GLU A 476 -16.18 -4.09 -20.88
C GLU A 476 -16.51 -4.54 -19.46
N SER A 477 -17.66 -4.17 -18.89
CA SER A 477 -18.10 -4.69 -17.59
C SER A 477 -18.21 -6.21 -17.61
N TYR A 478 -18.84 -6.81 -18.63
CA TYR A 478 -18.89 -8.28 -18.75
C TYR A 478 -17.50 -8.92 -18.84
N ARG A 479 -16.61 -8.35 -19.66
CA ARG A 479 -15.20 -8.81 -19.76
C ARG A 479 -14.49 -8.76 -18.41
N ILE A 480 -14.64 -7.66 -17.68
CA ILE A 480 -14.01 -7.46 -16.37
C ILE A 480 -14.58 -8.43 -15.33
N LEU A 481 -15.90 -8.64 -15.31
CA LEU A 481 -16.53 -9.61 -14.43
C LEU A 481 -15.96 -11.02 -14.66
N LYS A 482 -15.90 -11.45 -15.92
CA LYS A 482 -15.38 -12.77 -16.31
C LYS A 482 -13.89 -12.94 -15.99
N LYS A 483 -13.08 -11.91 -16.22
CA LYS A 483 -11.62 -11.97 -16.03
C LYS A 483 -11.21 -11.82 -14.57
N HIS A 484 -11.78 -10.85 -13.86
CA HIS A 484 -11.24 -10.34 -12.60
C HIS A 484 -12.06 -10.73 -11.36
N THR A 485 -13.15 -11.46 -11.51
CA THR A 485 -13.99 -11.83 -10.35
C THR A 485 -14.26 -13.31 -10.28
N ILE A 486 -14.52 -13.79 -9.07
CA ILE A 486 -14.91 -15.18 -8.82
C ILE A 486 -16.43 -15.31 -8.99
N ASP A 487 -16.90 -16.50 -9.40
CA ASP A 487 -18.33 -16.75 -9.68
C ASP A 487 -19.21 -16.54 -8.44
N ASN A 488 -18.79 -17.07 -7.28
CA ASN A 488 -19.48 -16.88 -6.01
C ASN A 488 -18.75 -15.86 -5.12
N ARG A 489 -19.02 -14.57 -5.34
CA ARG A 489 -18.42 -13.47 -4.57
C ARG A 489 -18.66 -13.52 -3.07
N SER A 490 -19.70 -14.23 -2.61
CA SER A 490 -19.95 -14.37 -1.17
C SER A 490 -18.83 -15.14 -0.46
N ARG A 491 -18.07 -16.00 -1.18
CA ARG A 491 -16.86 -16.68 -0.66
C ARG A 491 -15.79 -15.69 -0.18
N MET A 492 -15.67 -14.51 -0.78
CA MET A 492 -14.72 -13.48 -0.30
C MET A 492 -15.01 -13.01 1.13
N LEU A 493 -16.27 -13.09 1.56
CA LEU A 493 -16.76 -12.63 2.87
C LEU A 493 -16.81 -13.75 3.91
N ARG A 494 -16.78 -15.02 3.49
CA ARG A 494 -16.82 -16.19 4.36
C ARG A 494 -15.40 -16.64 4.70
N ASP A 495 -15.23 -17.22 5.88
CA ASP A 495 -13.98 -17.84 6.33
C ASP A 495 -14.12 -19.35 6.52
N GLU A 496 -15.14 -19.92 5.87
CA GLU A 496 -15.42 -21.35 5.85
C GLU A 496 -14.24 -22.11 5.25
#